data_AF-A0A521IJ78-F1
#
_entry.id   AF-A0A521IJ78-F1
#
_cell.length_a   1.000
_cell.length_b   1.000
_cell.length_c   1.000
_cell.angle_alpha   90.00
_cell.angle_beta   90.00
_cell.angle_gamma   90.00
#
_symmetry.space_group_name_H-M   'P 1'
#
loop_
_entity.id
_entity.type
_entity.pdbx_description
1 polymer ?
#
loop_
_entity_poly.entity_id
_entity_poly.type
_entity_poly.pdbx_seq_one_letter_code
_entity_poly.pdbx_strand_id
1 'polypeptide(L)'
;MLNSIFAKDESMPAEVRTAAVEGLPGFLGSDTGSALAEASMQLAAAFGDQGDFRAVVADKSSARDESERKLVTSFQKNLELLVQKTWVEKADETLKEEMLFRINTLCGNLSRYDYHTSLSEFLPVLKDVVFLLFGSLSKHDNFLEYAVRIDPDFGFFWYYITTMPSYKDWSEEKCRLAVLLGICFLANF
;
A
#
# COMPACT_ATOMS: atom_id res chain seq x y z
N MET A 1 -12.96 -4.49 -16.12
CA MET A 1 -12.95 -5.95 -15.86
C MET A 1 -12.44 -6.30 -14.45
N LEU A 2 -11.52 -5.54 -13.85
CA LEU A 2 -10.86 -5.88 -12.57
C LEU A 2 -11.77 -5.87 -11.32
N ASN A 3 -12.77 -4.98 -11.22
CA ASN A 3 -13.77 -5.04 -10.13
C ASN A 3 -14.56 -6.36 -10.07
N SER A 4 -14.56 -7.15 -11.16
CA SER A 4 -15.33 -8.39 -11.24
C SER A 4 -14.80 -9.49 -10.32
N ILE A 5 -13.50 -9.53 -9.99
CA ILE A 5 -12.94 -10.62 -9.17
C ILE A 5 -13.34 -10.46 -7.71
N PHE A 6 -13.29 -9.24 -7.19
CA PHE A 6 -13.66 -8.94 -5.81
C PHE A 6 -15.17 -8.96 -5.57
N ALA A 7 -15.98 -8.62 -6.58
CA ALA A 7 -17.43 -8.53 -6.44
C ALA A 7 -18.17 -9.87 -6.61
N LYS A 8 -17.63 -10.82 -7.38
CA LYS A 8 -18.33 -12.06 -7.74
C LYS A 8 -17.95 -13.27 -6.90
N ASP A 9 -16.85 -13.19 -6.16
CA ASP A 9 -16.41 -14.27 -5.29
C ASP A 9 -17.09 -14.13 -3.92
N GLU A 10 -18.05 -15.03 -3.63
CA GLU A 10 -18.76 -15.04 -2.34
C GLU A 10 -17.86 -15.48 -1.18
N SER A 11 -16.71 -16.12 -1.45
CA SER A 11 -15.73 -16.51 -0.43
C SER A 11 -14.78 -15.39 -0.03
N MET A 12 -14.82 -14.25 -0.73
CA MET A 12 -14.02 -13.07 -0.44
C MET A 12 -14.35 -12.51 0.96
N PRO A 13 -13.33 -12.19 1.79
CA PRO A 13 -13.54 -11.47 3.05
C PRO A 13 -14.37 -10.21 2.83
N ALA A 14 -15.30 -9.94 3.74
CA ALA A 14 -16.27 -8.85 3.57
C ALA A 14 -15.57 -7.49 3.53
N GLU A 15 -14.51 -7.34 4.34
CA GLU A 15 -13.66 -6.16 4.44
C GLU A 15 -12.96 -5.89 3.11
N VAL A 16 -12.30 -6.90 2.53
CA VAL A 16 -11.62 -6.81 1.22
C VAL A 16 -12.61 -6.49 0.11
N ARG A 17 -13.75 -7.19 0.06
CA ARG A 17 -14.78 -6.95 -0.96
C ARG A 17 -15.30 -5.52 -0.89
N THR A 18 -15.62 -5.04 0.32
CA THR A 18 -16.15 -3.68 0.53
C THR A 18 -15.09 -2.64 0.16
N ALA A 19 -13.85 -2.83 0.59
CA ALA A 19 -12.75 -1.94 0.24
C ALA A 19 -12.47 -1.89 -1.26
N ALA A 20 -12.58 -3.01 -1.98
CA ALA A 20 -12.38 -3.05 -3.42
C ALA A 20 -13.53 -2.41 -4.23
N VAL A 21 -14.77 -2.67 -3.83
CA VAL A 21 -15.97 -2.25 -4.59
C VAL A 21 -16.43 -0.83 -4.22
N GLU A 22 -16.23 -0.41 -2.97
CA GLU A 22 -16.73 0.87 -2.45
C GLU A 22 -15.58 1.76 -1.98
N GLY A 23 -14.69 1.22 -1.14
CA GLY A 23 -13.62 2.01 -0.50
C GLY A 23 -12.63 2.64 -1.49
N LEU A 24 -12.05 1.85 -2.39
CA LEU A 24 -11.09 2.33 -3.38
C LEU A 24 -11.74 3.30 -4.38
N PRO A 25 -12.90 3.00 -5.01
CA PRO A 25 -13.60 4.00 -5.82
C PRO A 25 -13.94 5.28 -5.05
N GLY A 26 -14.38 5.16 -3.79
CA GLY A 26 -14.68 6.29 -2.92
C GLY A 26 -13.44 7.14 -2.62
N PHE A 27 -12.30 6.51 -2.34
CA PHE A 27 -11.02 7.18 -2.12
C PHE A 27 -10.56 7.93 -3.38
N LEU A 28 -10.61 7.26 -4.53
CA LEU A 28 -10.17 7.84 -5.80
C LEU A 28 -11.07 9.01 -6.23
N GLY A 29 -12.38 8.92 -5.99
CA GLY A 29 -13.36 9.95 -6.32
C GLY A 29 -13.47 11.11 -5.32
N SER A 30 -12.84 11.02 -4.16
CA SER A 30 -12.90 12.06 -3.12
C SER A 30 -11.61 12.88 -3.09
N ASP A 31 -11.69 14.20 -3.08
CA ASP A 31 -10.49 15.06 -3.11
C ASP A 31 -10.06 15.57 -1.73
N THR A 32 -11.01 15.80 -0.81
CA THR A 32 -10.76 16.27 0.56
C THR A 32 -11.95 15.94 1.49
N GLY A 33 -11.74 16.07 2.80
CA GLY A 33 -12.81 16.08 3.80
C GLY A 33 -13.22 14.71 4.32
N SER A 34 -14.42 14.64 4.90
CA SER A 34 -14.90 13.45 5.62
C SER A 34 -15.01 12.21 4.73
N ALA A 35 -15.39 12.37 3.45
CA ALA A 35 -15.50 11.26 2.50
C ALA A 35 -14.14 10.61 2.23
N LEU A 36 -13.07 11.41 2.07
CA LEU A 36 -11.71 10.91 1.90
C LEU A 36 -11.23 10.17 3.15
N ALA A 37 -11.54 10.73 4.34
CA ALA A 37 -11.19 10.11 5.61
C ALA A 37 -11.91 8.76 5.83
N GLU A 38 -13.20 8.70 5.54
CA GLU A 38 -14.00 7.48 5.67
C GLU A 38 -13.53 6.38 4.72
N ALA A 39 -13.32 6.73 3.43
CA ALA A 39 -12.77 5.80 2.46
C ALA A 39 -11.37 5.31 2.86
N SER A 40 -10.53 6.18 3.43
CA SER A 40 -9.20 5.80 3.92
C SER A 40 -9.29 4.82 5.10
N MET A 41 -10.20 5.03 6.05
CA MET A 41 -10.40 4.09 7.15
C MET A 41 -10.92 2.73 6.67
N GLN A 42 -11.80 2.70 5.67
CA GLN A 42 -12.27 1.44 5.07
C GLN A 42 -11.13 0.68 4.39
N LEU A 43 -10.27 1.37 3.64
CA LEU A 43 -9.09 0.79 3.01
C LEU A 43 -8.10 0.25 4.05
N ALA A 44 -7.83 1.03 5.10
CA ALA A 44 -6.93 0.61 6.18
C ALA A 44 -7.43 -0.66 6.90
N ALA A 45 -8.73 -0.76 7.17
CA ALA A 45 -9.34 -1.94 7.78
C ALA A 45 -9.14 -3.20 6.91
N ALA A 46 -9.31 -3.09 5.58
CA ALA A 46 -9.01 -4.18 4.65
C ALA A 46 -7.51 -4.51 4.54
N PHE A 47 -6.64 -3.60 4.99
CA PHE A 47 -5.21 -3.82 5.15
C PHE A 47 -4.82 -4.27 6.58
N GLY A 48 -5.80 -4.76 7.33
CA GLY A 48 -5.57 -5.36 8.66
C GLY A 48 -5.52 -4.35 9.81
N ASP A 49 -5.72 -3.05 9.56
CA ASP A 49 -5.78 -2.04 10.62
C ASP A 49 -6.92 -2.33 11.60
N GLN A 50 -6.61 -2.28 12.90
CA GLN A 50 -7.57 -2.50 13.99
C GLN A 50 -8.08 -1.17 14.60
N GLY A 51 -7.95 -0.06 13.86
CA GLY A 51 -8.40 1.27 14.25
C GLY A 51 -7.27 2.27 14.54
N ASP A 52 -6.00 1.87 14.48
CA ASP A 52 -4.86 2.75 14.73
C ASP A 52 -4.70 3.80 13.61
N PHE A 53 -5.08 3.45 12.38
CA PHE A 53 -5.04 4.37 11.24
C PHE A 53 -5.97 5.58 11.40
N ARG A 54 -6.97 5.50 12.29
CA ARG A 54 -7.82 6.66 12.63
C ARG A 54 -6.99 7.85 13.13
N ALA A 55 -5.94 7.60 13.90
CA ALA A 55 -5.07 8.66 14.40
C ALA A 55 -4.24 9.31 13.28
N VAL A 56 -3.97 8.60 12.19
CA VAL A 56 -3.23 9.07 11.01
C VAL A 56 -4.10 9.98 10.14
N VAL A 57 -5.39 9.65 10.01
CA VAL A 57 -6.38 10.39 9.22
C VAL A 57 -6.88 11.66 9.92
N ALA A 58 -6.65 11.79 11.22
CA ALA A 58 -7.07 12.93 12.01
C ALA A 58 -6.43 14.26 11.57
N ASP A 59 -6.99 15.36 12.06
CA ASP A 59 -6.42 16.69 11.85
C ASP A 59 -4.99 16.80 12.38
N LYS A 60 -4.23 17.74 11.80
CA LYS A 60 -2.82 17.97 12.13
C LYS A 60 -2.65 18.20 13.63
N SER A 61 -1.90 17.30 14.25
CA SER A 61 -1.58 17.31 15.67
C SER A 61 -0.29 16.54 15.92
N SER A 62 0.35 16.79 17.06
CA SER A 62 1.52 16.00 17.47
C SER A 62 1.21 14.51 17.63
N ALA A 63 -0.02 14.17 18.03
CA ALA A 63 -0.48 12.79 18.15
C ALA A 63 -0.56 12.11 16.78
N ARG A 64 -1.09 12.80 15.77
CA ARG A 64 -1.12 12.30 14.38
C ARG A 64 0.30 12.06 13.85
N ASP A 65 1.19 13.03 14.02
CA ASP A 65 2.57 12.95 13.54
C ASP A 65 3.34 11.81 14.25
N GLU A 66 3.03 11.53 15.52
CA GLU A 66 3.54 10.37 16.26
C GLU A 66 3.05 9.04 15.65
N SER A 67 1.75 8.92 15.40
CA SER A 67 1.15 7.71 14.82
C SER A 67 1.70 7.43 13.42
N GLU A 68 1.84 8.47 12.60
CA GLU A 68 2.45 8.39 11.27
C GLU A 68 3.90 7.89 11.35
N ARG A 69 4.72 8.46 12.24
CA ARG A 69 6.10 8.02 12.43
C ARG A 69 6.20 6.57 12.89
N LYS A 70 5.33 6.13 13.80
CA LYS A 70 5.27 4.73 14.24
C LYS A 70 4.92 3.81 13.08
N LEU A 71 3.95 4.20 12.27
CA LEU A 71 3.52 3.43 11.10
C LEU A 71 4.66 3.26 10.08
N VAL A 72 5.33 4.37 9.71
CA VAL A 72 6.48 4.34 8.80
C VAL A 72 7.62 3.50 9.36
N THR A 73 7.87 3.57 10.68
CA THR A 73 8.91 2.77 11.34
C THR A 73 8.59 1.27 11.32
N SER A 74 7.32 0.90 11.54
CA SER A 74 6.86 -0.49 11.48
C SER A 74 7.02 -1.04 10.06
N PHE A 75 6.53 -0.29 9.08
CA PHE A 75 6.68 -0.58 7.66
C PHE A 75 8.13 -0.80 7.26
N GLN A 76 9.04 0.11 7.63
CA GLN A 76 10.45 -0.02 7.27
C GLN A 76 11.02 -1.35 7.78
N LYS A 77 10.81 -1.65 9.06
CA LYS A 77 11.31 -2.89 9.69
C LYS A 77 10.75 -4.14 9.02
N ASN A 78 9.44 -4.17 8.78
CA ASN A 78 8.79 -5.33 8.19
C ASN A 78 9.24 -5.53 6.75
N LEU A 79 9.34 -4.45 5.96
CA LEU A 79 9.74 -4.52 4.56
C LEU A 79 11.22 -4.91 4.40
N GLU A 80 12.11 -4.36 5.24
CA GLU A 80 13.51 -4.78 5.29
C GLU A 80 13.63 -6.26 5.66
N LEU A 81 12.89 -6.71 6.68
CA LEU A 81 12.89 -8.11 7.10
C LEU A 81 12.36 -9.04 6.00
N LEU A 82 11.29 -8.63 5.32
CA LEU A 82 10.71 -9.36 4.19
C LEU A 82 11.74 -9.54 3.09
N VAL A 83 12.34 -8.43 2.61
CA VAL A 83 13.37 -8.47 1.57
C VAL A 83 14.58 -9.31 2.00
N GLN A 84 15.06 -9.16 3.24
CA GLN A 84 16.18 -9.92 3.78
C GLN A 84 15.88 -11.44 3.83
N LYS A 85 14.64 -11.82 4.17
CA LYS A 85 14.22 -13.23 4.23
C LYS A 85 13.88 -13.82 2.87
N THR A 86 13.54 -13.01 1.88
CA THR A 86 13.29 -13.48 0.52
C THR A 86 14.53 -14.13 -0.03
N TRP A 87 14.44 -15.42 -0.35
CA TRP A 87 15.49 -16.12 -1.07
C TRP A 87 15.51 -15.64 -2.51
N VAL A 88 16.69 -15.28 -3.01
CA VAL A 88 16.89 -14.83 -4.39
C VAL A 88 18.00 -15.66 -5.03
N GLU A 89 17.92 -15.84 -6.34
CA GLU A 89 19.01 -16.43 -7.10
C GLU A 89 20.24 -15.52 -7.04
N LYS A 90 21.44 -16.08 -7.25
CA LYS A 90 22.69 -15.30 -7.20
C LYS A 90 22.70 -14.11 -8.16
N ALA A 91 22.00 -14.22 -9.29
CA ALA A 91 21.88 -13.15 -10.28
C ALA A 91 21.09 -11.93 -9.76
N ASP A 92 20.27 -12.12 -8.72
CA ASP A 92 19.37 -11.12 -8.15
C ASP A 92 19.83 -10.61 -6.77
N GLU A 93 21.00 -11.04 -6.27
CA GLU A 93 21.57 -10.56 -4.99
C GLU A 93 21.81 -9.04 -5.01
N THR A 94 22.31 -8.50 -6.13
CA THR A 94 22.51 -7.05 -6.29
C THR A 94 21.18 -6.29 -6.23
N LEU A 95 20.12 -6.81 -6.86
CA LEU A 95 18.80 -6.21 -6.82
C LEU A 95 18.27 -6.16 -5.38
N LYS A 96 18.49 -7.22 -4.60
CA LYS A 96 18.10 -7.28 -3.19
C LYS A 96 18.80 -6.21 -2.34
N GLU A 97 20.11 -6.00 -2.54
CA GLU A 97 20.86 -4.93 -1.86
C GLU A 97 20.38 -3.53 -2.26
N GLU A 98 20.18 -3.30 -3.57
CA GLU A 98 19.63 -2.05 -4.10
C GLU A 98 18.24 -1.76 -3.52
N MET A 99 17.41 -2.79 -3.35
CA MET A 99 16.09 -2.66 -2.76
C MET A 99 16.13 -2.21 -1.31
N LEU A 100 17.05 -2.75 -0.49
CA LEU A 100 17.23 -2.27 0.89
C LEU A 100 17.65 -0.80 0.93
N PHE A 101 18.51 -0.36 0.02
CA PHE A 101 18.90 1.05 -0.09
C PHE A 101 17.72 1.96 -0.48
N ARG A 102 16.90 1.52 -1.45
CA ARG A 102 15.71 2.26 -1.89
C ARG A 102 14.65 2.35 -0.81
N ILE A 103 14.43 1.29 -0.03
CA ILE A 103 13.51 1.30 1.13
C ILE A 103 13.97 2.33 2.16
N ASN A 104 15.26 2.35 2.50
CA ASN A 104 15.83 3.32 3.42
C ASN A 104 15.66 4.77 2.92
N THR A 105 15.91 5.00 1.63
CA THR A 105 15.75 6.32 1.01
C THR A 105 14.29 6.78 1.05
N LEU A 106 13.36 5.91 0.66
CA LEU A 106 11.91 6.17 0.70
C LEU A 106 11.45 6.52 2.11
N CYS A 107 11.83 5.74 3.13
CA CYS A 107 11.46 6.01 4.52
C CYS A 107 12.08 7.32 5.03
N GLY A 108 13.29 7.64 4.59
CA GLY A 108 13.93 8.94 4.84
C GLY A 108 13.18 10.11 4.20
N ASN A 109 12.65 9.95 3.00
CA ASN A 109 11.87 10.98 2.30
C ASN A 109 10.50 11.21 2.95
N LEU A 110 9.83 10.15 3.40
CA LEU A 110 8.56 10.25 4.13
C LEU A 110 8.68 11.09 5.40
N SER A 111 9.83 11.02 6.08
CA SER A 111 10.09 11.85 7.27
C SER A 111 10.17 13.37 6.98
N ARG A 112 10.25 13.77 5.71
CA ARG A 112 10.31 15.16 5.26
C ARG A 112 8.96 15.74 4.82
N TYR A 113 7.88 14.96 4.89
CA TYR A 113 6.51 15.36 4.50
C TYR A 113 6.36 15.79 3.02
N ASP A 114 7.19 15.28 2.11
CA ASP A 114 7.03 15.48 0.66
C ASP A 114 6.31 14.27 0.05
N TYR A 115 4.98 14.24 0.19
CA TYR A 115 4.17 13.08 -0.15
C TYR A 115 3.87 12.96 -1.64
N HIS A 116 3.83 14.07 -2.37
CA HIS A 116 3.69 14.01 -3.82
C HIS A 116 4.93 13.36 -4.47
N THR A 117 6.15 13.75 -4.06
CA THR A 117 7.37 13.08 -4.52
C THR A 117 7.42 11.64 -4.00
N SER A 118 7.11 11.43 -2.71
CA SER A 118 7.14 10.10 -2.11
C SER A 118 6.20 9.13 -2.82
N LEU A 119 4.99 9.53 -3.24
CA LEU A 119 4.06 8.65 -3.95
C LEU A 119 4.65 8.16 -5.29
N SER A 120 5.41 9.00 -5.99
CA SER A 120 6.05 8.64 -7.25
C SER A 120 7.19 7.63 -7.10
N GLU A 121 7.90 7.67 -5.98
CA GLU A 121 8.98 6.73 -5.64
C GLU A 121 8.43 5.46 -4.97
N PHE A 122 7.35 5.60 -4.21
CA PHE A 122 6.72 4.55 -3.40
C PHE A 122 6.18 3.40 -4.25
N LEU A 123 5.36 3.70 -5.26
CA LEU A 123 4.71 2.67 -6.07
C LEU A 123 5.72 1.77 -6.82
N PRO A 124 6.79 2.30 -7.45
CA PRO A 124 7.85 1.47 -8.01
C PRO A 124 8.53 0.57 -6.98
N VAL A 125 8.87 1.09 -5.78
CA VAL A 125 9.49 0.28 -4.72
C VAL A 125 8.60 -0.90 -4.35
N LEU A 126 7.29 -0.67 -4.18
CA LEU A 126 6.37 -1.76 -3.86
C LEU A 126 6.25 -2.80 -4.98
N LYS A 127 6.23 -2.37 -6.25
CA LYS A 127 6.22 -3.28 -7.39
C LYS A 127 7.48 -4.14 -7.46
N ASP A 128 8.63 -3.55 -7.13
CA ASP A 128 9.90 -4.29 -7.10
C ASP A 128 9.98 -5.26 -5.93
N VAL A 129 9.41 -4.93 -4.77
CA VAL A 129 9.24 -5.89 -3.66
C VAL A 129 8.37 -7.07 -4.10
N VAL A 130 7.24 -6.81 -4.76
CA VAL A 130 6.38 -7.89 -5.28
C VAL A 130 7.11 -8.72 -6.35
N PHE A 131 7.92 -8.09 -7.20
CA PHE A 131 8.78 -8.81 -8.13
C PHE A 131 9.82 -9.68 -7.42
N LEU A 132 10.43 -9.23 -6.32
CA LEU A 132 11.33 -10.07 -5.53
C LEU A 132 10.63 -11.31 -4.95
N LEU A 133 9.37 -11.17 -4.53
CA LEU A 133 8.62 -12.27 -3.92
C LEU A 133 8.12 -13.31 -4.94
N PHE A 134 7.71 -12.86 -6.13
CA PHE A 134 7.02 -13.71 -7.11
C PHE A 134 7.79 -13.86 -8.44
N GLY A 135 8.94 -13.20 -8.59
CA GLY A 135 9.74 -13.21 -9.81
C GLY A 135 8.97 -12.68 -11.02
N SER A 136 9.23 -13.27 -12.19
CA SER A 136 8.56 -12.91 -13.44
C SER A 136 7.04 -13.08 -13.41
N LEU A 137 6.51 -13.91 -12.50
CA LEU A 137 5.07 -14.15 -12.36
C LEU A 137 4.30 -12.84 -12.09
N SER A 138 4.90 -11.89 -11.36
CA SER A 138 4.29 -10.59 -11.07
C SER A 138 4.03 -9.71 -12.30
N LYS A 139 4.65 -10.04 -13.44
CA LYS A 139 4.53 -9.30 -14.71
C LYS A 139 3.47 -9.90 -15.64
N HIS A 140 2.85 -11.02 -15.27
CA HIS A 140 1.80 -11.62 -16.07
C HIS A 140 0.46 -10.89 -15.89
N ASP A 141 -0.32 -10.79 -16.96
CA ASP A 141 -1.62 -10.10 -16.96
C ASP A 141 -2.63 -10.70 -15.96
N ASN A 142 -2.50 -12.00 -15.65
CA ASN A 142 -3.35 -12.72 -14.70
C ASN A 142 -2.80 -12.77 -13.27
N PHE A 143 -1.71 -12.03 -12.97
CA PHE A 143 -1.08 -12.08 -11.65
C PHE A 143 -2.05 -11.65 -10.52
N LEU A 144 -2.96 -10.72 -10.79
CA LEU A 144 -3.97 -10.34 -9.80
C LEU A 144 -4.86 -11.53 -9.40
N GLU A 145 -5.32 -12.33 -10.35
CA GLU A 145 -6.15 -13.50 -10.07
C GLU A 145 -5.38 -14.53 -9.24
N TYR A 146 -4.10 -14.70 -9.56
CA TYR A 146 -3.20 -15.55 -8.78
C TYR A 146 -3.02 -15.04 -7.35
N ALA A 147 -2.73 -13.75 -7.17
CA ALA A 147 -2.51 -13.12 -5.87
C ALA A 147 -3.74 -13.26 -4.97
N VAL A 148 -4.94 -12.91 -5.48
CA VAL A 148 -6.21 -13.04 -4.76
C VAL A 148 -6.50 -14.48 -4.35
N ARG A 149 -6.13 -15.47 -5.18
CA ARG A 149 -6.39 -16.89 -4.90
C ARG A 149 -5.51 -17.44 -3.77
N ILE A 150 -4.31 -16.90 -3.60
CA ILE A 150 -3.39 -17.31 -2.53
C ILE A 150 -3.74 -16.61 -1.23
N ASP A 151 -3.91 -15.30 -1.32
CA ASP A 151 -4.16 -14.42 -0.20
C ASP A 151 -4.99 -13.22 -0.70
N PRO A 152 -6.29 -13.17 -0.37
CA PRO A 152 -7.17 -12.09 -0.78
C PRO A 152 -6.70 -10.69 -0.34
N ASP A 153 -6.07 -10.58 0.82
CA ASP A 153 -5.60 -9.30 1.38
C ASP A 153 -4.39 -8.81 0.56
N PHE A 154 -3.45 -9.72 0.26
CA PHE A 154 -2.33 -9.43 -0.64
C PHE A 154 -2.81 -9.12 -2.07
N GLY A 155 -3.78 -9.87 -2.57
CA GLY A 155 -4.41 -9.61 -3.87
C GLY A 155 -5.04 -8.21 -3.94
N PHE A 156 -5.69 -7.78 -2.86
CA PHE A 156 -6.24 -6.43 -2.76
C PHE A 156 -5.15 -5.35 -2.68
N PHE A 157 -4.08 -5.58 -1.92
CA PHE A 157 -2.91 -4.70 -1.92
C PHE A 157 -2.30 -4.55 -3.33
N TRP A 158 -2.13 -5.65 -4.06
CA TRP A 158 -1.65 -5.61 -5.44
C TRP A 158 -2.59 -4.81 -6.34
N TYR A 159 -3.91 -5.01 -6.20
CA TYR A 159 -4.91 -4.25 -6.93
C TYR A 159 -4.83 -2.75 -6.63
N TYR A 160 -4.67 -2.39 -5.36
CA TYR A 160 -4.51 -1.01 -4.90
C TYR A 160 -3.32 -0.32 -5.58
N ILE A 161 -2.12 -0.91 -5.52
CA ILE A 161 -0.90 -0.25 -6.06
C ILE A 161 -0.85 -0.19 -7.59
N THR A 162 -1.60 -1.07 -8.28
CA THR A 162 -1.65 -1.11 -9.75
C THR A 162 -2.77 -0.29 -10.36
N THR A 163 -3.80 0.05 -9.58
CA THR A 163 -4.97 0.81 -10.03
C THR A 163 -4.84 2.32 -9.77
N MET A 164 -3.77 2.75 -9.09
CA MET A 164 -3.53 4.17 -8.84
C MET A 164 -3.50 4.98 -10.14
N PRO A 165 -4.40 5.97 -10.31
CA PRO A 165 -4.40 6.82 -11.49
C PRO A 165 -3.23 7.81 -11.42
N SER A 166 -3.13 8.68 -12.43
CA SER A 166 -2.22 9.82 -12.31
C SER A 166 -2.63 10.70 -11.13
N TYR A 167 -1.68 10.98 -10.24
CA TYR A 167 -1.85 11.74 -9.01
C TYR A 167 -1.35 13.20 -9.12
N LYS A 168 -1.08 13.69 -10.34
CA LYS A 168 -0.54 15.05 -10.57
C LYS A 168 -1.42 16.16 -10.01
N ASP A 169 -2.73 15.94 -9.99
CA ASP A 169 -3.72 16.92 -9.56
C ASP A 169 -4.21 16.65 -8.12
N TRP A 170 -3.62 15.69 -7.42
CA TRP A 170 -4.04 15.35 -6.06
C TRP A 170 -3.53 16.36 -5.05
N SER A 171 -4.34 16.61 -4.02
CA SER A 171 -3.92 17.37 -2.86
C SER A 171 -2.81 16.64 -2.09
N GLU A 172 -1.96 17.39 -1.40
CA GLU A 172 -0.88 16.83 -0.57
C GLU A 172 -1.43 15.84 0.48
N GLU A 173 -2.60 16.15 1.04
CA GLU A 173 -3.29 15.30 2.01
C GLU A 173 -3.70 13.96 1.38
N LYS A 174 -4.24 13.97 0.16
CA LYS A 174 -4.64 12.74 -0.56
C LYS A 174 -3.41 11.91 -0.95
N CYS A 175 -2.33 12.55 -1.41
CA CYS A 175 -1.06 11.88 -1.68
C CYS A 175 -0.51 11.22 -0.41
N ARG A 176 -0.53 11.94 0.71
CA ARG A 176 -0.11 11.41 2.01
C ARG A 176 -0.93 10.19 2.40
N LEU A 177 -2.26 10.27 2.37
CA LEU A 177 -3.12 9.12 2.70
C LEU A 177 -2.87 7.94 1.77
N ALA A 178 -2.67 8.17 0.48
CA ALA A 178 -2.39 7.12 -0.49
C ALA A 178 -1.09 6.36 -0.18
N VAL A 179 -0.04 7.08 0.22
CA VAL A 179 1.22 6.45 0.63
C VAL A 179 1.04 5.71 1.96
N LEU A 180 0.44 6.35 2.96
CA LEU A 180 0.26 5.77 4.29
C LEU A 180 -0.63 4.52 4.28
N LEU A 181 -1.61 4.44 3.39
CA LEU A 181 -2.42 3.24 3.17
C LEU A 181 -1.60 2.07 2.63
N GLY A 182 -0.73 2.30 1.64
CA GLY A 182 0.16 1.25 1.16
C GLY A 182 1.17 0.79 2.22
N ILE A 183 1.62 1.73 3.06
CA ILE A 183 2.48 1.47 4.22
C ILE A 183 1.74 0.66 5.29
N CYS A 184 0.45 0.96 5.50
CA CYS A 184 -0.39 0.27 6.48
C CYS A 184 -0.47 -1.24 6.22
N PHE A 185 -0.70 -1.65 4.97
CA PHE A 185 -0.68 -3.07 4.62
C PHE A 185 0.62 -3.76 5.03
N LEU A 186 1.76 -3.25 4.57
CA LEU A 186 3.06 -3.88 4.83
C LEU A 186 3.55 -3.73 6.29
N ALA A 187 3.01 -2.78 7.04
CA ALA A 187 3.23 -2.69 8.48
C ALA A 187 2.47 -3.77 9.27
N ASN A 188 1.43 -4.35 8.68
CA ASN A 188 0.57 -5.38 9.28
C ASN A 188 0.73 -6.78 8.65
N PHE A 189 1.41 -6.87 7.50
CA PHE A 189 1.73 -8.11 6.76
C PHE A 189 2.88 -8.89 7.39
#